data_AF-A0A5P8E3T1-F1
#
_entry.id   AF-A0A5P8E3T1-F1
#
_cell.length_a   1.000
_cell.length_b   1.000
_cell.length_c   1.000
_cell.angle_alpha   90.00
_cell.angle_beta   90.00
_cell.angle_gamma   90.00
#
_symmetry.space_group_name_H-M   'P 1'
#
loop_
_entity.id
_entity.type
_entity.pdbx_description
1 polymer ?
#
loop_
_entity_poly.entity_id
_entity_poly.type
_entity_poly.pdbx_seq_one_letter_code
_entity_poly.pdbx_strand_id
1 'polypeptide(L)'
;MLLTYCKNGQSEDVVPLTWTSGSHHLIMKNKYTHEVYIDAAADTLQFNYVDECYHLCPFIKRLEEQDGSFEYTPCKKTVHKAQRKSADYIIETHEQHISRPTIKADLKDGTLTIFVPENASVAQRKTVLTLDDAKYGIGCPSLGYIVIYQAGKLK
;
A
#
# COMPACT_ATOMS: atom_id res chain seq x y z
N MET A 1 -10.86 10.79 -12.60
CA MET A 1 -10.03 9.95 -13.48
C MET A 1 -10.39 8.48 -13.20
N LEU A 2 -10.88 7.75 -14.20
CA LEU A 2 -11.04 6.30 -14.09
C LEU A 2 -9.69 5.67 -14.40
N LEU A 3 -9.22 4.78 -13.53
CA LEU A 3 -8.05 3.97 -13.79
C LEU A 3 -8.54 2.65 -14.38
N THR A 4 -8.06 2.31 -15.58
CA THR A 4 -8.40 1.07 -16.26
C THR A 4 -7.15 0.26 -16.57
N TYR A 5 -7.30 -1.05 -16.67
CA TYR A 5 -6.23 -1.94 -17.11
C TYR A 5 -6.72 -2.82 -18.27
N CYS A 6 -5.80 -3.17 -19.16
CA CYS A 6 -6.12 -4.00 -20.33
C CYS A 6 -5.94 -5.48 -19.97
N LYS A 7 -7.03 -6.23 -19.98
CA LYS A 7 -7.03 -7.70 -19.85
C LYS A 7 -7.64 -8.30 -21.12
N ASN A 8 -6.88 -9.14 -21.81
CA ASN A 8 -7.33 -9.81 -23.04
C ASN A 8 -7.90 -8.86 -24.12
N GLY A 9 -7.37 -7.63 -24.22
CA GLY A 9 -7.84 -6.63 -25.18
C GLY A 9 -9.12 -5.88 -24.77
N GLN A 10 -9.64 -6.12 -23.57
CA GLN A 10 -10.74 -5.35 -22.98
C GLN A 10 -10.22 -4.45 -21.85
N SER A 11 -10.75 -3.23 -21.80
CA SER A 11 -10.50 -2.28 -20.70
C SER A 11 -11.42 -2.63 -19.54
N GLU A 12 -10.85 -3.08 -18.44
CA GLU A 12 -11.59 -3.28 -17.19
C GLU A 12 -11.31 -2.14 -16.21
N ASP A 13 -12.33 -1.73 -15.46
CA ASP A 13 -12.20 -0.72 -14.42
C ASP A 13 -11.45 -1.28 -13.22
N VAL A 14 -10.47 -0.53 -12.71
CA VAL A 14 -9.84 -0.87 -11.44
C VAL A 14 -10.80 -0.52 -10.30
N VAL A 15 -11.25 -1.55 -9.61
CA VAL A 15 -12.02 -1.45 -8.36
C VAL A 15 -11.06 -0.96 -7.27
N PRO A 16 -11.27 0.24 -6.70
CA PRO A 16 -10.43 0.71 -5.61
C PRO A 16 -10.61 -0.11 -4.34
N LEU A 17 -9.58 -0.12 -3.48
CA LEU A 17 -9.74 -0.64 -2.12
C LEU A 17 -10.62 0.30 -1.29
N THR A 18 -11.67 -0.26 -0.72
CA THR A 18 -12.47 0.40 0.32
C THR A 18 -11.85 0.14 1.67
N TRP A 19 -11.67 1.18 2.48
CA TRP A 19 -11.09 1.08 3.82
C TRP A 19 -12.10 1.45 4.89
N THR A 20 -12.03 0.76 6.02
CA THR A 20 -12.67 1.17 7.27
C THR A 20 -11.61 1.68 8.24
N SER A 21 -11.97 2.75 8.95
CA SER A 21 -11.13 3.36 9.98
C SER A 21 -11.06 2.41 11.18
N GLY A 22 -9.85 1.99 11.56
CA GLY A 22 -9.59 1.24 12.80
C GLY A 22 -9.26 2.19 13.93
N SER A 23 -8.01 2.66 14.01
CA SER A 23 -7.56 3.57 15.07
C SER A 23 -7.69 5.06 14.72
N HIS A 24 -7.73 5.40 13.42
CA HIS A 24 -7.72 6.77 12.92
C HIS A 24 -8.76 7.00 11.84
N HIS A 25 -9.29 8.21 11.78
CA HIS A 25 -10.22 8.60 10.72
C HIS A 25 -9.49 8.78 9.39
N LEU A 26 -9.87 7.97 8.42
CA LEU A 26 -9.35 8.01 7.05
C LEU A 26 -10.23 8.91 6.19
N ILE A 27 -9.67 9.98 5.63
CA ILE A 27 -10.38 10.93 4.77
C ILE A 27 -10.24 10.49 3.31
N MET A 28 -11.35 10.12 2.68
CA MET A 28 -11.38 9.84 1.24
C MET A 28 -11.34 11.15 0.45
N LYS A 29 -10.25 11.41 -0.29
CA LYS A 29 -10.16 12.57 -1.20
C LYS A 29 -10.77 12.30 -2.55
N ASN A 30 -10.56 11.09 -3.04
CA ASN A 30 -11.19 10.54 -4.23
C ASN A 30 -11.24 9.02 -4.07
N LYS A 31 -11.85 8.33 -5.02
CA LYS A 31 -12.03 6.88 -4.95
C LYS A 31 -10.74 6.04 -4.78
N TYR A 32 -9.55 6.57 -5.11
CA TYR A 32 -8.27 5.86 -4.94
C TYR A 32 -7.39 6.45 -3.84
N THR A 33 -7.58 7.73 -3.48
CA THR A 33 -6.68 8.43 -2.55
C THR A 33 -7.35 8.66 -1.21
N HIS A 34 -6.70 8.12 -0.19
CA HIS A 34 -7.06 8.28 1.20
C HIS A 34 -5.98 9.07 1.94
N GLU A 35 -6.40 9.94 2.85
CA GLU A 35 -5.51 10.75 3.65
C GLU A 35 -5.76 10.54 5.13
N VAL A 36 -4.69 10.60 5.92
CA VAL A 36 -4.74 10.61 7.37
C VAL A 36 -3.79 11.68 7.89
N TYR A 37 -4.24 12.38 8.93
CA TYR A 37 -3.51 13.48 9.55
C TYR A 37 -3.26 13.10 11.00
N ILE A 38 -2.00 13.21 11.42
CA ILE A 38 -1.57 12.87 12.77
C ILE A 38 -0.62 13.94 13.30
N ASP A 39 -0.54 14.02 14.63
CA ASP A 39 0.37 14.91 15.33
C ASP A 39 1.83 14.46 15.18
N ALA A 40 2.76 15.27 15.71
CA ALA A 40 4.18 14.95 15.66
C ALA A 40 4.56 13.71 16.51
N ALA A 41 3.71 13.29 17.44
CA ALA A 41 3.96 12.14 18.30
C ALA A 41 4.08 10.83 17.50
N ALA A 42 4.72 9.83 18.11
CA ALA A 42 4.70 8.48 17.57
C ALA A 42 3.27 7.91 17.64
N ASP A 43 2.88 7.17 16.60
CA ASP A 43 1.51 6.68 16.45
C ASP A 43 1.45 5.33 15.72
N THR A 44 0.34 4.60 15.93
CA THR A 44 0.03 3.36 15.22
C THR A 44 -1.34 3.48 14.54
N LEU A 45 -1.30 3.53 13.21
CA LEU A 45 -2.49 3.65 12.38
C LEU A 45 -2.95 2.25 11.98
N GLN A 46 -4.24 1.98 12.10
CA GLN A 46 -4.83 0.72 11.68
C GLN A 46 -6.04 0.97 10.78
N PHE A 47 -6.07 0.31 9.62
CA PHE A 47 -7.16 0.37 8.66
C PHE A 47 -7.47 -1.04 8.17
N ASN A 48 -8.74 -1.40 8.04
CA ASN A 48 -9.14 -2.69 7.49
C ASN A 48 -9.72 -2.48 6.10
N TYR A 49 -9.24 -3.19 5.09
CA TYR A 49 -9.88 -3.15 3.79
C TYR A 49 -11.16 -4.00 3.83
N VAL A 50 -12.18 -3.53 3.13
CA VAL A 50 -13.45 -4.25 3.00
C VAL A 50 -13.42 -4.96 1.65
N ASP A 51 -13.40 -6.28 1.67
CA ASP A 51 -13.55 -7.08 0.46
C ASP A 51 -15.02 -7.28 0.13
N GLU A 52 -15.63 -6.34 -0.59
CA GLU A 52 -17.00 -6.51 -1.05
C GLU A 52 -17.11 -7.53 -2.20
N CYS A 53 -15.98 -7.95 -2.79
CA CYS A 53 -15.96 -8.75 -4.03
C CYS A 53 -15.15 -10.06 -3.93
N TYR A 54 -14.59 -10.42 -2.77
CA TYR A 54 -13.80 -11.63 -2.50
C TYR A 54 -12.67 -11.92 -3.51
N HIS A 55 -12.14 -10.90 -4.18
CA HIS A 55 -11.29 -11.08 -5.35
C HIS A 55 -10.01 -10.25 -5.34
N LEU A 56 -9.79 -9.35 -4.37
CA LEU A 56 -8.56 -8.57 -4.33
C LEU A 56 -7.49 -9.27 -3.48
N CYS A 57 -6.25 -9.24 -3.95
CA CYS A 57 -5.08 -9.66 -3.17
C CYS A 57 -4.13 -8.47 -3.04
N PRO A 58 -4.48 -7.47 -2.20
CA PRO A 58 -3.71 -6.24 -2.13
C PRO A 58 -2.33 -6.49 -1.53
N PHE A 59 -1.32 -5.77 -2.02
CA PHE A 59 0.00 -5.66 -1.41
C PHE A 59 0.50 -4.22 -1.50
N ILE A 60 1.41 -3.85 -0.60
CA ILE A 60 2.12 -2.58 -0.64
C ILE A 60 3.21 -2.65 -1.71
N LYS A 61 2.96 -2.00 -2.84
CA LYS A 61 3.90 -1.89 -3.96
C LYS A 61 4.96 -0.84 -3.71
N ARG A 62 4.60 0.30 -3.15
CA ARG A 62 5.55 1.38 -2.94
C ARG A 62 5.31 2.09 -1.63
N LEU A 63 6.39 2.45 -0.96
CA LEU A 63 6.43 3.32 0.21
C LEU A 63 7.33 4.50 -0.11
N GLU A 64 6.77 5.71 -0.19
CA GLU A 64 7.49 6.95 -0.49
C GLU A 64 7.56 7.86 0.73
N GLU A 65 8.74 8.42 0.99
CA GLU A 65 8.99 9.41 2.03
C GLU A 65 9.81 10.58 1.45
N GLN A 66 10.11 11.59 2.27
CA GLN A 66 10.90 12.74 1.82
C GLN A 66 12.30 12.38 1.32
N ASP A 67 12.91 11.32 1.85
CA ASP A 67 14.30 10.93 1.57
C ASP A 67 14.44 9.91 0.43
N GLY A 68 13.32 9.39 -0.10
CA GLY A 68 13.34 8.40 -1.16
C GLY A 68 12.10 7.51 -1.18
N SER A 69 12.15 6.48 -2.04
CA SER A 69 11.08 5.50 -2.18
C SER A 69 11.62 4.09 -2.10
N PHE A 70 10.86 3.20 -1.47
CA PHE A 70 11.02 1.76 -1.55
C PHE A 70 9.95 1.20 -2.46
N GLU A 71 10.34 0.44 -3.48
CA GLU A 71 9.41 -0.20 -4.41
C GLU A 71 9.57 -1.71 -4.40
N TYR A 72 8.46 -2.40 -4.15
CA TYR A 72 8.30 -3.83 -4.25
C TYR A 72 7.74 -4.19 -5.63
N THR A 73 8.53 -4.92 -6.41
CA THR A 73 8.09 -5.45 -7.70
C THR A 73 7.94 -6.97 -7.58
N PRO A 74 6.72 -7.53 -7.66
CA PRO A 74 6.55 -8.97 -7.70
C PRO A 74 7.14 -9.53 -9.01
N CYS A 75 8.09 -10.44 -8.91
CA CYS A 75 8.66 -11.13 -10.07
C CYS A 75 7.61 -12.08 -10.68
N LYS A 76 6.99 -11.70 -11.81
CA LYS A 76 6.20 -12.63 -12.63
C LYS A 76 7.14 -13.65 -13.27
N LYS A 77 7.06 -14.93 -12.88
CA LYS A 77 7.75 -16.02 -13.58
C LYS A 77 7.07 -16.26 -14.93
N THR A 78 7.68 -15.86 -16.04
CA THR A 78 7.36 -16.48 -17.34
C THR A 78 7.88 -17.90 -17.31
N VAL A 79 6.98 -18.88 -17.34
CA VAL A 79 7.35 -20.30 -17.38
C VAL A 79 7.94 -20.62 -18.76
N HIS A 80 9.22 -20.33 -18.96
CA HIS A 80 10.00 -21.06 -19.94
C HIS A 80 10.40 -22.39 -19.31
N LYS A 81 9.98 -23.50 -19.93
CA LYS A 81 10.42 -24.87 -19.63
C LYS A 81 11.95 -24.94 -19.75
N ALA A 82 12.67 -24.63 -18.69
CA ALA A 82 14.08 -24.95 -18.56
C ALA A 82 14.32 -25.48 -17.15
N GLN A 83 14.72 -26.75 -17.08
CA GLN A 83 15.09 -27.47 -15.87
C GLN A 83 16.19 -26.70 -15.12
N ARG A 84 15.83 -25.94 -14.08
CA ARG A 84 16.76 -25.67 -12.96
C ARG A 84 15.97 -25.61 -11.67
N LYS A 85 16.48 -26.34 -10.67
CA LYS A 85 16.03 -26.35 -9.29
C LYS A 85 16.06 -24.91 -8.75
N SER A 86 14.94 -24.20 -8.80
CA SER A 86 14.74 -22.95 -8.08
C SER A 86 13.50 -23.16 -7.22
N ALA A 87 13.62 -22.96 -5.91
CA ALA A 87 12.49 -23.00 -5.00
C ALA A 87 11.40 -22.05 -5.51
N ASP A 88 10.25 -22.62 -5.83
CA ASP A 88 9.09 -21.90 -6.32
C ASP A 88 8.39 -21.27 -5.12
N TYR A 89 8.39 -19.94 -5.02
CA TYR A 89 7.60 -19.23 -4.01
C TYR A 89 6.25 -18.84 -4.62
N ILE A 90 5.20 -19.56 -4.23
CA ILE A 90 3.84 -19.02 -4.24
C ILE A 90 3.83 -17.98 -3.12
N ILE A 91 3.80 -16.69 -3.44
CA ILE A 91 3.61 -15.68 -2.41
C ILE A 91 2.12 -15.60 -2.14
N GLU A 92 1.72 -16.25 -1.06
CA GLU A 92 0.53 -15.88 -0.31
C GLU A 92 0.71 -14.43 0.16
N THR A 93 0.18 -13.45 -0.59
CA THR A 93 0.26 -12.01 -0.24
C THR A 93 -0.63 -11.64 0.95
N HIS A 94 -0.98 -12.61 1.78
CA HIS A 94 -1.77 -12.44 3.00
C HIS A 94 -1.02 -11.67 4.06
N GLU A 95 0.32 -11.63 4.00
CA GLU A 95 1.17 -10.93 4.96
C GLU A 95 2.36 -10.25 4.26
N GLN A 96 2.54 -8.96 4.50
CA GLN A 96 3.69 -8.19 4.05
C GLN A 96 4.20 -7.28 5.16
N HIS A 97 5.52 -7.22 5.33
CA HIS A 97 6.19 -6.34 6.28
C HIS A 97 7.18 -5.44 5.55
N ILE A 98 7.01 -4.13 5.68
CA ILE A 98 7.95 -3.13 5.17
C ILE A 98 8.47 -2.32 6.35
N SER A 99 9.79 -2.24 6.47
CA SER A 99 10.45 -1.48 7.53
C SER A 99 11.47 -0.50 6.95
N ARG A 100 11.23 0.79 7.18
CA ARG A 100 12.17 1.90 6.93
C ARG A 100 12.50 2.60 8.25
N PRO A 101 13.56 3.43 8.32
CA PRO A 101 13.93 4.13 9.55
C PRO A 101 12.81 4.99 10.13
N THR A 102 11.99 5.57 9.25
CA THR A 102 11.00 6.58 9.57
C THR A 102 9.56 6.07 9.49
N ILE A 103 9.33 4.81 9.10
CA ILE A 103 8.00 4.19 9.10
C ILE A 103 8.08 2.68 8.95
N LYS A 104 7.15 1.95 9.56
CA LYS A 104 6.91 0.53 9.28
C LYS A 104 5.47 0.31 8.88
N ALA A 105 5.22 -0.60 7.95
CA ALA A 105 3.88 -0.94 7.50
C ALA A 105 3.75 -2.44 7.34
N ASP A 106 2.73 -2.99 7.99
CA ASP A 106 2.35 -4.39 7.96
C ASP A 106 0.97 -4.51 7.33
N LEU A 107 0.83 -5.30 6.27
CA LEU A 107 -0.46 -5.65 5.70
C LEU A 107 -0.68 -7.14 5.96
N LYS A 108 -1.64 -7.46 6.83
CA LYS A 108 -1.93 -8.84 7.23
C LYS A 108 -3.43 -9.10 7.23
N ASP A 109 -3.89 -10.13 6.51
CA ASP A 109 -5.29 -10.58 6.50
C ASP A 109 -6.30 -9.44 6.31
N GLY A 110 -5.90 -8.47 5.49
CA GLY A 110 -6.65 -7.26 5.19
C GLY A 110 -6.70 -6.15 6.22
N THR A 111 -5.90 -6.30 7.27
CA THR A 111 -5.55 -5.22 8.18
C THR A 111 -4.23 -4.59 7.74
N LEU A 112 -4.24 -3.29 7.46
CA LEU A 112 -3.05 -2.48 7.31
C LEU A 112 -2.73 -1.78 8.64
N THR A 113 -1.58 -2.11 9.22
CA THR A 113 -1.03 -1.49 10.42
C THR A 113 0.20 -0.68 10.05
N ILE A 114 0.26 0.57 10.44
CA ILE A 114 1.34 1.49 10.10
C ILE A 114 1.90 2.09 11.39
N PHE A 115 3.18 1.83 11.66
CA PHE A 115 3.90 2.39 12.78
C PHE A 115 4.66 3.63 12.33
N VAL A 116 4.23 4.77 12.87
CA VAL A 116 4.81 6.07 12.57
C VAL A 116 5.61 6.53 13.79
N PRO A 117 6.95 6.61 13.73
CA PRO A 117 7.76 7.17 14.81
C PRO A 117 7.52 8.68 14.96
N GLU A 118 7.90 9.24 16.12
CA GLU A 118 7.82 10.68 16.39
C GLU A 118 8.58 11.48 15.30
N ASN A 119 7.95 12.53 14.80
CA ASN A 119 8.61 13.52 13.97
C ASN A 119 9.33 14.54 14.84
N ALA A 120 10.63 14.30 15.08
CA ALA A 120 11.46 15.21 15.86
C ALA A 120 11.76 16.55 15.15
N SER A 121 11.43 16.69 13.86
CA SER A 121 11.63 17.91 13.09
C SER A 121 10.46 18.89 13.29
N VAL A 122 10.74 20.19 13.18
CA VAL A 122 9.69 21.24 13.09
C VAL A 122 8.94 21.23 11.76
N ALA A 123 9.50 20.56 10.74
CA ALA A 123 8.88 20.45 9.41
C ALA A 123 7.87 19.30 9.38
N GLN A 124 6.79 19.48 8.63
CA GLN A 124 5.82 18.43 8.36
C GLN A 124 6.45 17.31 7.50
N ARG A 125 6.04 16.06 7.74
CA ARG A 125 6.40 14.89 6.94
C ARG A 125 5.19 14.38 6.16
N LYS A 126 5.44 13.95 4.93
CA LYS A 126 4.47 13.24 4.07
C LYS A 126 5.01 11.85 3.77
N THR A 127 4.18 10.83 3.98
CA THR A 127 4.46 9.45 3.57
C THR A 127 3.35 8.95 2.67
N VAL A 128 3.68 8.23 1.60
CA VAL A 128 2.69 7.68 0.65
C VAL A 128 2.88 6.18 0.54
N LEU A 129 1.83 5.42 0.84
CA LEU A 129 1.74 3.99 0.56
C LEU A 129 0.92 3.82 -0.72
N THR A 130 1.47 3.08 -1.68
CA THR A 130 0.78 2.67 -2.90
C THR A 130 0.46 1.19 -2.81
N LEU A 131 -0.81 0.87 -2.97
CA LEU A 131 -1.34 -0.49 -2.91
C LEU A 131 -1.70 -0.95 -4.31
N ASP A 132 -1.31 -2.18 -4.65
CA ASP A 132 -1.56 -2.79 -5.96
C ASP A 132 -2.11 -4.20 -5.77
N ASP A 133 -2.66 -4.79 -6.83
CA ASP A 133 -3.18 -6.16 -6.78
C ASP A 133 -2.14 -7.16 -7.27
N ALA A 134 -1.86 -8.17 -6.44
CA ALA A 134 -0.97 -9.27 -6.78
C ALA A 134 -1.44 -10.02 -8.04
N LYS A 135 -2.76 -10.05 -8.31
CA LYS A 135 -3.34 -10.76 -9.46
C LYS A 135 -3.06 -10.10 -10.80
N TYR A 136 -3.05 -8.76 -10.85
CA TYR A 136 -2.97 -8.03 -12.11
C TYR A 136 -1.52 -7.69 -12.51
N GLY A 137 -0.63 -7.55 -11.52
CA GLY A 137 0.83 -7.43 -11.68
C GLY A 137 1.32 -6.17 -12.40
N ILE A 138 2.61 -6.17 -12.74
CA ILE A 138 3.36 -4.95 -13.17
C ILE A 138 2.66 -4.22 -14.32
N GLY A 139 2.34 -2.94 -14.11
CA GLY A 139 1.75 -2.04 -15.11
C GLY A 139 0.25 -1.78 -14.93
N CYS A 140 -0.41 -2.41 -13.96
CA CYS A 140 -1.79 -2.10 -13.63
C CYS A 140 -1.88 -0.82 -12.76
N PRO A 141 -2.99 -0.09 -12.84
CA PRO A 141 -3.21 1.04 -11.95
C PRO A 141 -3.38 0.58 -10.51
N SER A 142 -2.80 1.33 -9.59
CA SER A 142 -2.87 1.06 -8.16
C SER A 142 -4.31 0.92 -7.67
N LEU A 143 -4.54 -0.06 -6.80
CA LEU A 143 -5.81 -0.25 -6.09
C LEU A 143 -6.12 0.92 -5.15
N GLY A 144 -5.09 1.64 -4.69
CA GLY A 144 -5.27 2.84 -3.91
C GLY A 144 -3.97 3.40 -3.33
N TYR A 145 -4.12 4.56 -2.71
CA TYR A 145 -3.07 5.31 -2.06
C TYR A 145 -3.52 5.67 -0.65
N ILE A 146 -2.62 5.52 0.32
CA ILE A 146 -2.79 6.06 1.67
C ILE A 146 -1.68 7.09 1.88
N VAL A 147 -2.08 8.32 2.11
CA VAL A 147 -1.19 9.46 2.32
C VAL A 147 -1.26 9.87 3.79
N ILE A 148 -0.12 9.83 4.45
CA ILE A 148 0.02 10.19 5.86
C ILE A 148 0.67 11.55 5.94
N TYR A 149 -0.01 12.49 6.57
CA TYR A 149 0.49 13.82 6.89
C TYR A 149 0.77 13.88 8.39
N GLN A 150 2.06 13.89 8.76
CA GLN A 150 2.48 13.99 10.15
C GLN A 150 3.00 15.39 10.44
N ALA A 151 2.42 16.05 11.45
CA ALA A 151 2.83 17.38 11.88
C ALA A 151 4.32 17.41 12.29
N GLY A 152 4.93 18.60 12.22
CA GLY A 152 6.23 18.87 12.84
C GLY A 152 6.07 19.13 14.34
N LYS A 153 7.13 18.90 15.10
CA LYS A 153 7.19 19.21 16.53
C LYS A 153 7.03 20.71 16.75
N LEU A 154 6.19 21.08 17.72
CA LEU A 154 6.08 22.47 18.19
C LEU A 154 7.40 22.88 18.87
N LYS A 155 7.85 24.10 18.60
CA LYS A 155 9.05 24.68 19.21
C LYS A 155 8.87 24.93 20.71
#